data_AF-A0A8E0RPQ9-F1
#
_entry.id   AF-A0A8E0RPQ9-F1
#
_cell.length_a   1.000
_cell.length_b   1.000
_cell.length_c   1.000
_cell.angle_alpha   90.00
_cell.angle_beta   90.00
_cell.angle_gamma   90.00
#
_symmetry.space_group_name_H-M   'P 1'
#
loop_
_entity.id
_entity.type
_entity.pdbx_description
1 polymer ?
#
loop_
_entity_poly.entity_id
_entity_poly.type
_entity_poly.pdbx_seq_one_letter_code
_entity_poly.pdbx_strand_id
1 'polypeptide(L)' 'MDNIRSTLEELDQMFADRYTSRDEAFRQYCSQPISDPPVIANWMDRPQFERENSRNSRRFRETNYHRRGRDRSWHDCRR' A
#
# COMPACT_ATOMS: atom_id res chain seq x y z
N MET A 1 -35.19 -30.84 -5.05
CA MET A 1 -34.88 -29.50 -4.49
C MET A 1 -35.52 -28.52 -5.43
N ASP A 2 -36.81 -28.24 -5.22
CA ASP A 2 -37.54 -27.33 -6.08
C ASP A 2 -36.99 -25.92 -5.83
N ASN A 3 -36.51 -25.29 -6.90
CA ASN A 3 -35.96 -23.95 -6.87
C ASN A 3 -37.15 -22.98 -6.79
N ILE A 4 -37.76 -22.88 -5.60
CA ILE A 4 -38.89 -22.02 -5.34
C ILE A 4 -38.39 -20.58 -5.43
N ARG A 5 -38.61 -19.96 -6.59
CA ARG A 5 -38.41 -18.53 -6.76
C ARG A 5 -39.58 -17.83 -6.10
N SER A 6 -39.34 -17.21 -4.95
CA SER A 6 -40.30 -16.31 -4.32
C SER A 6 -40.71 -15.24 -5.31
N THR A 7 -41.99 -14.89 -5.30
CA THR A 7 -42.49 -13.77 -6.12
C THR A 7 -42.01 -12.43 -5.54
N LEU A 8 -42.04 -11.37 -6.35
CA LEU A 8 -41.68 -10.04 -5.87
C LEU A 8 -42.61 -9.56 -4.75
N GLU A 9 -43.91 -9.88 -4.85
CA GLU A 9 -44.92 -9.54 -3.84
C GLU A 9 -44.63 -10.21 -2.49
N GLU A 10 -44.22 -11.48 -2.51
CA GLU A 10 -43.80 -12.20 -1.30
C GLU A 10 -42.56 -11.56 -0.66
N LEU A 11 -41.56 -11.19 -1.48
CA LEU A 11 -40.34 -10.56 -0.99
C LEU A 11 -40.62 -9.15 -0.44
N ASP A 12 -41.45 -8.36 -1.10
CA ASP A 12 -41.87 -7.04 -0.63
C ASP A 12 -42.57 -7.15 0.73
N GLN A 13 -43.42 -8.16 0.92
CA GLN A 13 -44.08 -8.39 2.19
C GLN A 13 -43.14 -8.91 3.28
N MET A 14 -42.24 -9.85 2.94
CA MET A 14 -41.25 -10.38 3.88
C MET A 14 -40.26 -9.32 4.38
N PHE A 15 -39.95 -8.34 3.55
CA PHE A 15 -38.99 -7.27 3.86
C PHE A 15 -39.64 -5.89 4.00
N ALA A 16 -40.96 -5.83 4.25
CA ALA A 16 -41.71 -4.59 4.34
C ALA A 16 -41.16 -3.63 5.42
N ASP A 17 -40.64 -4.19 6.51
CA ASP A 17 -40.07 -3.42 7.62
C ASP A 17 -38.57 -3.10 7.43
N ARG A 18 -37.93 -3.50 6.33
CA ARG A 18 -36.48 -3.35 6.11
C ARG A 18 -36.03 -1.89 6.24
N TYR A 19 -34.96 -1.67 7.00
CA TYR A 19 -34.40 -0.34 7.29
C TYR A 19 -35.34 0.61 8.06
N THR A 20 -36.39 0.10 8.68
CA THR A 20 -37.27 0.88 9.56
C THR A 20 -36.89 0.66 11.02
N SER A 21 -37.58 1.36 11.94
CA SER A 21 -37.45 1.15 13.39
C SER A 21 -37.96 -0.22 13.88
N ARG A 22 -38.68 -0.96 13.04
CA ARG A 22 -39.13 -2.33 13.32
C ARG A 22 -38.11 -3.39 12.92
N ASP A 23 -37.18 -3.05 12.04
CA ASP A 23 -36.08 -3.93 11.65
C ASP A 23 -35.06 -4.01 12.78
N GLU A 24 -35.08 -5.14 13.49
CA GLU A 24 -34.18 -5.40 14.61
C GLU A 24 -32.72 -5.44 14.16
N ALA A 25 -32.42 -6.07 13.01
CA ALA A 25 -31.07 -6.18 12.49
C ALA A 25 -30.51 -4.81 12.11
N PHE A 26 -31.33 -3.96 11.47
CA PHE A 26 -30.95 -2.59 11.17
C PHE A 26 -30.70 -1.76 12.42
N ARG A 27 -31.57 -1.87 13.43
CA ARG A 27 -31.38 -1.16 14.70
C ARG A 27 -30.11 -1.58 15.43
N GLN A 28 -29.84 -2.89 15.48
CA GLN A 28 -28.61 -3.40 16.07
C GLN A 28 -27.37 -2.94 15.27
N TYR A 29 -27.47 -2.84 13.95
CA TYR A 29 -26.39 -2.28 13.13
C TYR A 29 -26.15 -0.80 13.44
N CYS A 30 -27.21 0.01 13.52
CA CYS A 30 -27.09 1.43 13.84
C CYS A 30 -26.58 1.73 15.26
N SER A 31 -26.73 0.79 16.20
CA SER A 31 -26.20 0.96 17.56
C SER A 31 -24.72 0.59 17.69
N GLN A 32 -24.12 -0.04 16.67
CA GLN A 32 -22.70 -0.37 16.69
C GLN A 32 -21.85 0.90 16.55
N PRO A 33 -20.75 1.02 17.32
CA PRO A 33 -19.79 2.08 17.09
C PRO A 33 -19.16 1.89 15.71
N ILE A 34 -18.77 3.00 15.07
CA ILE A 34 -18.03 2.94 13.81
C ILE A 34 -16.68 2.27 14.12
N SER A 35 -16.42 1.13 13.49
CA SER A 35 -15.15 0.43 13.66
C SER A 35 -14.01 1.28 13.11
N ASP A 36 -12.92 1.37 13.87
CA ASP A 36 -11.69 1.98 13.36
C ASP A 36 -11.24 1.26 12.08
N PRO A 37 -10.67 2.00 11.12
CA PRO A 37 -10.13 1.38 9.92
C PRO A 37 -9.05 0.34 10.29
N PRO A 38 -8.94 -0.75 9.52
CA PRO A 38 -7.97 -1.80 9.83
C PRO A 38 -6.54 -1.28 9.75
N VAL A 39 -5.78 -1.45 10.83
CA VAL A 39 -4.35 -1.10 10.90
C VAL A 39 -3.53 -2.35 10.68
N ILE A 40 -2.69 -2.35 9.64
CA ILE A 40 -1.78 -3.47 9.35
C ILE A 40 -0.40 -3.13 9.89
N ALA A 41 0.03 -3.84 10.94
CA ALA A 41 1.37 -3.68 11.48
C ALA A 41 2.44 -4.04 10.43
N ASN A 42 3.53 -3.30 10.42
CA ASN A 42 4.74 -3.61 9.63
C ASN A 42 4.51 -3.66 8.11
N TRP A 43 3.49 -2.96 7.59
CA TRP A 43 3.14 -2.92 6.15
C TRP A 43 4.35 -2.63 5.24
N MET A 44 5.33 -1.87 5.74
CA MET A 44 6.53 -1.46 5.01
C MET A 44 7.82 -1.67 5.82
N ASP A 45 7.86 -2.62 6.77
CA ASP A 45 9.12 -2.99 7.44
C ASP A 45 10.05 -3.66 6.43
N ARG A 46 10.74 -2.81 5.65
CA ARG A 46 11.99 -3.19 5.01
C ARG A 46 13.04 -3.19 6.13
N PRO A 47 13.78 -4.30 6.35
CA PRO A 47 14.87 -4.29 7.31
C PRO A 47 15.85 -3.17 6.92
N GLN A 48 15.93 -2.14 7.76
CA GLN A 48 16.75 -0.95 7.51
C GLN A 48 18.25 -1.18 7.79
N PHE A 49 18.71 -2.43 7.81
CA PHE A 49 20.04 -2.81 8.30
C PHE A 49 20.85 -3.63 7.29
N GLU A 50 21.00 -3.15 6.06
CA GLU A 50 22.17 -3.47 5.22
C GLU A 50 22.65 -2.24 4.42
N ARG A 51 22.56 -1.04 5.01
CA ARG A 51 23.15 0.18 4.42
C ARG A 51 24.47 0.58 5.06
N GLU A 52 25.22 -0.38 5.59
CA GLU A 52 26.50 -0.14 6.24
C GLU A 52 27.63 -0.98 5.64
N ASN A 53 27.77 -1.01 4.31
CA ASN A 53 29.06 -1.39 3.73
C ASN A 53 29.41 -0.77 2.36
N SER A 54 28.49 -0.05 1.71
CA SER A 54 28.75 0.49 0.35
C SER A 54 29.54 1.81 0.31
N ARG A 55 29.98 2.35 1.45
CA ARG A 55 30.80 3.59 1.48
C ARG A 55 32.30 3.34 1.42
N ASN A 56 32.76 2.10 1.65
CA ASN A 56 34.20 1.80 1.71
C ASN A 56 34.80 1.33 0.36
N SER A 57 33.99 1.08 -0.66
CA SER A 57 34.50 0.61 -1.96
C SER A 57 35.03 1.71 -2.88
N ARG A 58 34.74 2.99 -2.60
CA ARG A 58 35.19 4.12 -3.45
C ARG A 58 36.61 4.60 -3.14
N ARG A 59 37.08 4.45 -1.90
CA ARG A 59 38.42 4.92 -1.50
C ARG A 59 39.56 4.07 -2.07
N PHE A 60 39.30 2.82 -2.45
CA PHE A 60 40.32 1.93 -3.00
C PHE A 60 40.55 2.08 -4.52
N ARG A 61 39.66 2.79 -5.24
CA ARG A 61 39.82 3.02 -6.68
C ARG A 61 40.51 4.34 -7.02
N GLU A 62 40.53 5.30 -6.09
CA GLU A 62 40.97 6.67 -6.41
C GLU A 62 42.50 6.79 -6.52
N THR A 63 43.25 5.94 -5.81
CA THR A 63 44.72 5.97 -5.80
C THR A 63 45.38 5.33 -7.03
N ASN A 64 44.64 4.65 -7.91
CA ASN A 64 45.22 3.91 -9.04
C ASN A 64 45.10 4.60 -10.41
N TYR A 65 44.38 5.73 -10.52
CA TYR A 65 44.19 6.41 -11.81
C TYR A 65 45.07 7.66 -12.01
N HIS A 66 45.87 8.08 -11.02
CA HIS A 66 46.75 9.26 -11.16
C HIS A 66 48.15 8.95 -11.72
N ARG A 67 48.45 7.71 -12.14
CA ARG A 67 49.78 7.36 -12.69
C ARG A 67 49.80 7.01 -14.18
N ARG A 68 48.70 7.06 -14.92
CA ARG A 68 48.70 6.68 -16.35
C ARG A 68 47.84 7.60 -17.20
N GLY A 69 48.51 8.55 -17.87
CA GLY A 69 48.02 9.29 -19.03
C GLY A 69 47.33 10.60 -18.66
N ARG A 70 47.92 11.79 -18.84
CA ARG A 70 48.60 12.31 -20.04
C ARG A 70 47.80 11.89 -21.28
N ASP A 71 47.19 12.87 -21.96
CA ASP A 71 46.62 12.75 -23.33
C ASP A 71 45.09 12.76 -23.50
N ARG A 72 44.31 13.52 -22.71
CA ARG A 72 42.98 13.98 -23.15
C ARG A 72 42.71 15.44 -22.78
N SER A 73 43.48 16.34 -23.42
CA SER A 73 43.17 17.77 -23.52
C SER A 73 42.16 17.98 -24.63
N TRP A 74 40.88 18.13 -24.26
CA TRP A 74 39.83 18.67 -25.12
C TRP A 74 39.12 19.72 -24.30
N HIS A 75 39.57 20.97 -24.37
CA HIS A 75 38.79 22.21 -24.17
C HIS A 75 39.74 23.39 -24.36
N ASP A 76 40.20 23.55 -25.60
CA ASP A 76 40.46 24.87 -26.16
C ASP A 76 39.09 25.54 -26.34
N CYS A 77 38.69 26.32 -25.34
CA CYS A 77 37.58 27.27 -25.46
C CYS A 77 38.13 28.61 -25.00
N ARG A 78 38.99 29.19 -25.85
CA ARG A 78 39.52 30.54 -25.69
C ARG A 78 38.40 31.58 -25.66
N ARG A 79 38.39 32.24 -24.51
CA ARG A 79 38.10 33.64 -24.26
C ARG A 79 38.84 34.58 -25.21
#